data_AF-A0A9W6QWW3-F1
#
_entry.id   AF-A0A9W6QWW3-F1
#
_cell.length_a   1.000
_cell.length_b   1.000
_cell.length_c   1.000
_cell.angle_alpha   90.00
_cell.angle_beta   90.00
_cell.angle_gamma   90.00
#
_symmetry.space_group_name_H-M   'P 1'
#
loop_
_entity.id
_entity.type
_entity.pdbx_description
1 polymer ?
#
loop_
_entity_poly.entity_id
_entity_poly.type
_entity_poly.pdbx_seq_one_letter_code
_entity_poly.pdbx_strand_id
1 'polypeptide(L)'
;MVLRELTSRVAVVTRARIDPPKRGDEYANRTEIAERFGGSKVPGIMRFPGNDIVNAFSDENGPYADEPPDPVQPFEYRGEGRKGNQTLIRGNKMLDEARQHRRAVRFWYRPAGGKFTFVTWVAVLDRAQEWAPDDDQKQRLEYTFLFMSVPGPDPGTWPRSVLQRINDGPISDEPPPPLPDETETADTRKRSRSYREYVDALGPEPGKNPTQPAPSKGARNNYRRDRRARGAVLIRAAGQCENDGCTGMPPDTTADGSAILEVDHVHDLALGGPDHPSQMIALCPNCHAAKTRGRNRGVFRRHLQARAAALHRKALADTDGPETPL
;
A
#
# COMPACT_ATOMS: atom_id res chain seq x y z
N MET A 1 19.43 54.21 44.79
CA MET A 1 20.10 53.05 44.18
C MET A 1 19.32 51.81 44.60
N VAL A 2 18.59 51.23 43.65
CA VAL A 2 17.65 50.12 43.83
C VAL A 2 18.39 48.81 43.57
N LEU A 3 18.17 47.77 44.38
CA LEU A 3 18.20 46.38 43.92
C LEU A 3 17.41 45.51 44.91
N ARG A 4 16.15 45.23 44.55
CA ARG A 4 15.37 44.11 45.10
C ARG A 4 15.62 42.92 44.19
N GLU A 5 16.21 41.85 44.72
CA GLU A 5 16.31 40.57 44.02
C GLU A 5 14.93 39.94 43.85
N LEU A 6 14.44 39.96 42.62
CA LEU A 6 13.31 39.17 42.17
C LEU A 6 13.79 37.72 41.95
N THR A 7 13.60 36.86 42.96
CA THR A 7 13.70 35.42 42.77
C THR A 7 12.50 34.94 41.95
N SER A 8 12.69 34.89 40.64
CA SER A 8 11.76 34.28 39.69
C SER A 8 11.62 32.79 40.03
N ARG A 9 10.48 32.42 40.62
CA ARG A 9 10.04 31.02 40.67
C ARG A 9 9.73 30.59 39.24
N VAL A 10 10.70 29.95 38.59
CA VAL A 10 10.46 29.17 37.38
C VAL A 10 9.51 28.05 37.77
N ALA A 11 8.23 28.20 37.45
CA ALA A 11 7.27 27.12 37.50
C ALA A 11 7.75 26.06 36.49
N VAL A 12 8.39 25.02 37.00
CA VAL A 12 8.64 23.80 36.23
C VAL A 12 7.26 23.20 35.97
N VAL A 13 6.65 23.56 34.85
CA VAL A 13 5.48 22.88 34.33
C VAL A 13 5.96 21.50 33.91
N THR A 14 5.87 20.54 34.83
CA THR A 14 5.98 19.12 34.51
C THR A 14 4.97 18.83 33.42
N ARG A 15 5.43 18.67 32.17
CA ARG A 15 4.61 18.08 31.11
C ARG A 15 4.09 16.77 31.66
N ALA A 16 2.79 16.68 31.90
CA ALA A 16 2.15 15.41 32.24
C ALA A 16 2.65 14.38 31.23
N ARG A 17 3.23 13.27 31.71
CA ARG A 17 3.59 12.14 30.85
C ARG A 17 2.27 11.57 30.34
N ILE A 18 1.87 12.01 29.14
CA ILE A 18 0.73 11.44 28.44
C ILE A 18 1.17 10.07 27.95
N ASP A 19 0.52 9.02 28.44
CA ASP A 19 0.76 7.67 27.95
C ASP A 19 0.42 7.60 26.45
N PRO A 20 1.25 6.95 25.62
CA PRO A 20 0.96 6.81 24.20
C PRO A 20 -0.27 5.91 23.98
N PRO A 21 -0.98 6.08 22.86
CA PRO A 21 -2.08 5.20 22.49
C PRO A 21 -1.62 3.73 22.40
N LYS A 22 -2.45 2.83 22.89
CA LYS A 22 -2.28 1.38 22.80
C LYS A 22 -3.18 0.82 21.70
N ARG A 23 -2.70 -0.21 21.01
CA ARG A 23 -3.49 -0.88 19.97
C ARG A 23 -4.79 -1.40 20.59
N GLY A 24 -5.92 -1.08 19.96
CA GLY A 24 -7.25 -1.37 20.46
C GLY A 24 -7.89 -0.25 21.29
N ASP A 25 -7.18 0.85 21.58
CA ASP A 25 -7.82 2.01 22.22
C ASP A 25 -8.92 2.57 21.29
N GLU A 26 -10.11 2.78 21.85
CA GLU A 26 -11.29 3.27 21.14
C GLU A 26 -11.72 4.66 21.65
N TYR A 27 -12.15 5.51 20.72
CA TYR A 27 -12.70 6.84 21.00
C TYR A 27 -13.85 7.14 20.06
N ALA A 28 -14.89 7.82 20.54
CA ALA A 28 -16.07 8.09 19.72
C ALA A 28 -15.75 9.02 18.53
N ASN A 29 -14.80 9.95 18.72
CA ASN A 29 -14.52 11.00 17.76
C ASN A 29 -13.10 11.59 17.91
N ARG A 30 -12.69 12.42 16.95
CA ARG A 30 -11.38 13.11 16.95
C ARG A 30 -11.21 14.11 18.11
N THR A 31 -12.30 14.58 18.74
CA THR A 31 -12.22 15.47 19.90
C THR A 31 -11.70 14.73 21.12
N GLU A 32 -12.26 13.56 21.45
CA GLU A 32 -11.80 12.75 22.59
C GLU A 32 -10.33 12.34 22.43
N ILE A 33 -9.91 11.97 21.21
CA ILE A 33 -8.50 11.65 20.91
C ILE A 33 -7.60 12.86 21.18
N ALA A 34 -8.00 14.06 20.74
CA ALA A 34 -7.24 15.28 20.96
C ALA A 34 -7.22 15.71 22.43
N GLU A 35 -8.28 15.47 23.20
CA GLU A 35 -8.28 15.71 24.65
C GLU A 35 -7.33 14.78 25.40
N ARG A 36 -7.23 13.52 24.94
CA ARG A 36 -6.36 12.52 25.56
C ARG A 36 -4.89 12.69 25.18
N PHE A 37 -4.60 12.88 23.90
CA PHE A 37 -3.23 12.85 23.36
C PHE A 37 -2.73 14.20 22.85
N GLY A 38 -3.59 15.22 22.78
CA GLY A 38 -3.28 16.52 22.19
C GLY A 38 -3.31 16.51 20.65
N GLY A 39 -2.85 17.61 20.06
CA GLY A 39 -2.75 17.78 18.61
C GLY A 39 -4.04 18.25 17.94
N SER A 40 -4.07 18.18 16.60
CA SER A 40 -5.15 18.76 15.80
C SER A 40 -6.31 17.77 15.58
N LYS A 41 -7.53 18.30 15.47
CA LYS A 41 -8.75 17.51 15.20
C LYS A 41 -9.05 17.36 13.71
N VAL A 42 -8.39 18.15 12.87
CA VAL A 42 -8.75 18.36 11.46
C VAL A 42 -7.95 17.48 10.49
N PRO A 43 -6.60 17.45 10.51
CA PRO A 43 -5.86 16.69 9.54
C PRO A 43 -5.98 15.18 9.80
N GLY A 44 -6.11 14.42 8.71
CA GLY A 44 -6.06 12.96 8.72
C GLY A 44 -4.68 12.42 9.07
N ILE A 45 -3.62 13.20 8.83
CA ILE A 45 -2.23 12.78 9.10
C ILE A 45 -1.58 13.78 10.05
N MET A 46 -1.07 13.32 11.19
CA MET A 46 -0.48 14.21 12.18
C MET A 46 0.42 13.49 13.20
N ARG A 47 1.21 14.27 13.93
CA ARG A 47 1.96 13.81 15.12
C ARG A 47 1.24 14.30 16.39
N PHE A 48 1.23 13.47 17.42
CA PHE A 48 0.81 13.94 18.75
C PHE A 48 1.94 14.76 19.40
N PRO A 49 1.63 15.77 20.23
CA PRO A 49 2.64 16.50 20.97
C PRO A 49 3.59 15.58 21.75
N GLY A 50 4.89 15.85 21.66
CA GLY A 50 5.90 15.17 22.48
C GLY A 50 6.41 13.83 21.93
N ASN A 51 5.97 13.37 20.75
CA ASN A 51 6.62 12.28 20.03
C ASN A 51 6.64 12.50 18.52
N ASP A 52 7.53 11.79 17.83
CA ASP A 52 7.73 11.91 16.38
C ASP A 52 6.94 10.86 15.57
N ILE A 53 5.97 10.21 16.20
CA ILE A 53 5.20 9.12 15.60
C ILE A 53 4.01 9.70 14.85
N VAL A 54 3.95 9.39 13.56
CA VAL A 54 2.86 9.79 12.69
C VAL A 54 1.63 8.94 12.99
N ASN A 55 0.47 9.58 12.95
CA ASN A 55 -0.85 8.97 13.11
C ASN A 55 -1.61 9.28 11.82
N ALA A 56 -2.05 8.22 11.14
CA ALA A 56 -2.91 8.29 9.97
C ALA A 56 -4.31 7.86 10.40
N PHE A 57 -5.30 8.72 10.17
CA PHE A 57 -6.69 8.50 10.51
C PHE A 57 -7.47 8.29 9.22
N SER A 58 -8.17 7.17 9.17
CA SER A 58 -9.12 6.83 8.13
C SER A 58 -10.51 6.70 8.74
N ASP A 59 -11.50 7.18 8.02
CA ASP A 59 -12.88 7.23 8.44
C ASP A 59 -13.72 6.79 7.25
N GLU A 60 -14.47 5.71 7.39
CA GLU A 60 -15.25 5.14 6.29
C GLU A 60 -16.32 6.12 5.78
N ASN A 61 -16.84 6.98 6.66
CA ASN A 61 -17.75 8.07 6.30
C ASN A 61 -17.01 9.37 5.94
N GLY A 62 -15.68 9.33 5.89
CA GLY A 62 -14.83 10.46 5.58
C GLY A 62 -14.86 10.83 4.11
N PRO A 63 -14.21 11.95 3.73
CA PRO A 63 -14.12 12.37 2.33
C PRO A 63 -13.28 11.41 1.46
N TYR A 64 -12.67 10.40 2.07
CA TYR A 64 -11.81 9.42 1.43
C TYR A 64 -12.32 8.02 1.79
N ALA A 65 -12.73 7.25 0.77
CA ALA A 65 -13.00 5.82 0.92
C ALA A 65 -11.64 5.09 0.85
N ASP A 66 -10.89 5.12 1.96
CA ASP A 66 -9.71 4.27 2.09
C ASP A 66 -10.14 2.81 2.26
N GLU A 67 -9.28 1.88 1.83
CA GLU A 67 -9.54 0.46 2.05
C GLU A 67 -9.49 0.15 3.57
N PRO A 68 -10.36 -0.75 4.07
CA PRO A 68 -10.25 -1.20 5.44
C PRO A 68 -8.87 -1.86 5.64
N PRO A 69 -8.28 -1.74 6.84
CA PRO A 69 -6.95 -2.26 7.08
C PRO A 69 -6.90 -3.78 6.91
N ASP A 70 -6.05 -4.26 6.01
CA ASP A 70 -5.79 -5.69 5.85
C ASP A 70 -4.60 -6.12 6.72
N PRO A 71 -4.74 -7.20 7.53
CA PRO A 71 -3.66 -7.68 8.39
C PRO A 71 -2.53 -8.38 7.62
N VAL A 72 -2.75 -8.80 6.38
CA VAL A 72 -1.87 -9.67 5.59
C VAL A 72 -1.43 -9.02 4.28
N GLN A 73 -2.33 -8.33 3.60
CA GLN A 73 -2.06 -7.65 2.33
C GLN A 73 -1.77 -6.16 2.54
N PRO A 74 -1.00 -5.55 1.62
CA PRO A 74 -0.94 -4.11 1.52
C PRO A 74 -2.32 -3.51 1.19
N PHE A 75 -2.61 -2.33 1.73
CA PHE A 75 -3.85 -1.59 1.49
C PHE A 75 -3.57 -0.11 1.25
N GLU A 76 -4.48 0.55 0.55
CA GLU A 76 -4.32 1.94 0.11
C GLU A 76 -4.80 2.95 1.17
N TYR A 77 -4.03 4.03 1.35
CA TYR A 77 -4.39 5.19 2.16
C TYR A 77 -4.23 6.49 1.36
N ARG A 78 -5.28 7.31 1.30
CA ARG A 78 -5.25 8.56 0.54
C ARG A 78 -4.55 9.68 1.31
N GLY A 79 -3.81 10.49 0.56
CA GLY A 79 -3.07 11.65 1.07
C GLY A 79 -3.97 12.81 1.49
N GLU A 80 -3.37 13.72 2.26
CA GLU A 80 -4.00 14.97 2.71
C GLU A 80 -4.09 16.01 1.59
N GLY A 81 -5.25 16.69 1.54
CA GLY A 81 -5.55 17.82 0.66
C GLY A 81 -6.85 17.57 -0.05
N ARG A 82 -7.84 18.45 0.10
CA ARG A 82 -9.25 18.23 -0.33
C ARG A 82 -9.64 18.92 -1.64
N LYS A 83 -8.88 19.93 -2.07
CA LYS A 83 -9.13 20.69 -3.29
C LYS A 83 -7.85 20.90 -4.08
N GLY A 84 -7.94 20.78 -5.40
CA GLY A 84 -6.80 20.89 -6.30
C GLY A 84 -5.73 19.80 -6.11
N ASN A 85 -4.65 19.90 -6.89
CA ASN A 85 -3.54 18.95 -6.85
C ASN A 85 -2.89 18.93 -5.46
N GLN A 86 -2.80 17.73 -4.88
CA GLN A 86 -2.09 17.53 -3.63
C GLN A 86 -0.59 17.77 -3.82
N THR A 87 0.05 18.22 -2.76
CA THR A 87 1.49 18.49 -2.71
C THR A 87 2.14 17.67 -1.60
N LEU A 88 3.41 17.31 -1.78
CA LEU A 88 4.17 16.50 -0.83
C LEU A 88 4.66 17.36 0.35
N ILE A 89 3.72 17.96 1.07
CA ILE A 89 3.95 18.82 2.24
C ILE A 89 3.15 18.28 3.43
N ARG A 90 3.42 18.79 4.64
CA ARG A 90 2.65 18.49 5.87
C ARG A 90 2.44 16.97 6.04
N GLY A 91 1.19 16.50 6.15
CA GLY A 91 0.84 15.10 6.33
C GLY A 91 1.45 14.17 5.27
N ASN A 92 1.34 14.53 3.99
CA ASN A 92 1.90 13.72 2.89
C ASN A 92 3.42 13.58 3.03
N LYS A 93 4.10 14.67 3.38
CA LYS A 93 5.54 14.65 3.65
C LYS A 93 5.87 13.77 4.85
N MET A 94 5.07 13.81 5.92
CA MET A 94 5.30 12.97 7.10
C MET A 94 5.22 11.47 6.77
N LEU A 95 4.30 11.05 5.90
CA LEU A 95 4.21 9.66 5.46
C LEU A 95 5.37 9.25 4.56
N ASP A 96 5.79 10.12 3.63
CA ASP A 96 6.96 9.85 2.80
C ASP A 96 8.26 9.80 3.61
N GLU A 97 8.44 10.70 4.58
CA GLU A 97 9.55 10.66 5.54
C GLU A 97 9.50 9.38 6.40
N ALA A 98 8.30 8.93 6.80
CA ALA A 98 8.14 7.67 7.53
C ALA A 98 8.58 6.47 6.70
N ARG A 99 8.26 6.43 5.40
CA ARG A 99 8.77 5.43 4.45
C ARG A 99 10.30 5.46 4.38
N GLN A 100 10.87 6.63 4.05
CA GLN A 100 12.32 6.80 3.86
C GLN A 100 13.15 6.43 5.09
N HIS A 101 12.60 6.66 6.29
CA HIS A 101 13.25 6.34 7.56
C HIS A 101 12.77 5.04 8.20
N ARG A 102 11.93 4.26 7.50
CA ARG A 102 11.31 3.02 7.98
C ARG A 102 10.70 3.17 9.37
N ARG A 103 9.95 4.24 9.59
CA ARG A 103 9.25 4.52 10.86
C ARG A 103 7.83 4.00 10.79
N ALA A 104 7.38 3.36 11.86
CA ALA A 104 5.99 2.93 11.95
C ALA A 104 5.04 4.13 12.04
N VAL A 105 3.87 3.97 11.46
CA VAL A 105 2.74 4.90 11.57
C VAL A 105 1.64 4.23 12.38
N ARG A 106 0.97 4.96 13.27
CA ARG A 106 -0.26 4.46 13.92
C ARG A 106 -1.41 4.62 12.94
N PHE A 107 -2.06 3.53 12.58
CA PHE A 107 -3.25 3.57 11.74
C PHE A 107 -4.50 3.50 12.59
N TRP A 108 -5.30 4.57 12.53
CA TRP A 108 -6.59 4.69 13.18
C TRP A 108 -7.69 4.53 12.15
N TYR A 109 -8.67 3.70 12.45
CA TYR A 109 -9.79 3.45 11.55
C TYR A 109 -11.11 3.60 12.30
N ARG A 110 -12.09 4.20 11.64
CA ARG A 110 -13.49 4.23 12.10
C ARG A 110 -14.38 3.62 11.02
N PRO A 111 -14.98 2.45 11.26
CA PRO A 111 -16.00 1.91 10.36
C PRO A 111 -17.29 2.74 10.45
N ALA A 112 -18.16 2.62 9.45
CA ALA A 112 -19.43 3.32 9.39
C ALA A 112 -20.28 3.06 10.64
N GLY A 113 -20.64 4.14 11.35
CA GLY A 113 -21.40 4.06 12.61
C GLY A 113 -20.59 3.58 13.82
N GLY A 114 -19.29 3.29 13.66
CA GLY A 114 -18.41 2.83 14.73
C GLY A 114 -17.61 3.94 15.42
N LYS A 115 -16.59 3.51 16.16
CA LYS A 115 -15.64 4.37 16.87
C LYS A 115 -14.29 4.39 16.19
N PHE A 116 -13.51 5.46 16.39
CA PHE A 116 -12.11 5.47 16.01
C PHE A 116 -11.35 4.50 16.91
N THR A 117 -10.67 3.54 16.29
CA THR A 117 -9.84 2.56 16.98
C THR A 117 -8.42 2.67 16.49
N PHE A 118 -7.43 2.62 17.39
CA PHE A 118 -6.05 2.40 16.98
C PHE A 118 -5.90 0.93 16.57
N VAL A 119 -6.15 0.62 15.30
CA VAL A 119 -6.27 -0.76 14.82
C VAL A 119 -4.92 -1.45 14.77
N THR A 120 -3.92 -0.83 14.16
CA THR A 120 -2.62 -1.46 13.95
C THR A 120 -1.50 -0.46 13.65
N TRP A 121 -0.27 -0.89 13.87
CA TRP A 121 0.90 -0.21 13.32
C TRP A 121 1.03 -0.55 11.85
N VAL A 122 1.47 0.41 11.04
CA VAL A 122 1.73 0.18 9.62
C VAL A 122 3.11 0.67 9.22
N ALA A 123 3.71 -0.01 8.24
CA ALA A 123 4.82 0.50 7.46
C ALA A 123 4.25 1.17 6.20
N VAL A 124 4.82 2.32 5.83
CA VAL A 124 4.57 2.94 4.51
C VAL A 124 5.51 2.27 3.52
N LEU A 125 4.97 1.56 2.53
CA LEU A 125 5.73 0.79 1.56
C LEU A 125 6.16 1.67 0.38
N ASP A 126 5.22 2.38 -0.21
CA ASP A 126 5.43 3.18 -1.42
C ASP A 126 4.39 4.31 -1.50
N ARG A 127 4.52 5.19 -2.50
CA ARG A 127 3.50 6.20 -2.82
C ARG A 127 3.42 6.48 -4.31
N ALA A 128 2.25 6.91 -4.76
CA ALA A 128 2.05 7.43 -6.11
C ALA A 128 1.08 8.60 -6.16
N GLN A 129 1.10 9.31 -7.29
CA GLN A 129 0.03 10.22 -7.66
C GLN A 129 -0.98 9.48 -8.54
N GLU A 130 -2.26 9.65 -8.25
CA GLU A 130 -3.38 9.18 -9.06
C GLU A 130 -4.35 10.33 -9.35
N TRP A 131 -5.07 10.23 -10.46
CA TRP A 131 -6.12 11.18 -10.81
C TRP A 131 -7.44 10.78 -10.15
N ALA A 132 -8.00 11.70 -9.38
CA ALA A 132 -9.27 11.53 -8.69
C ALA A 132 -10.07 12.83 -8.71
N PRO A 133 -11.41 12.75 -8.59
CA PRO A 133 -12.22 13.94 -8.34
C PRO A 133 -11.90 14.53 -6.97
N ASP A 134 -11.84 15.85 -6.87
CA ASP A 134 -11.80 16.58 -5.61
C ASP A 134 -13.21 16.81 -5.05
N ASP A 135 -13.31 17.55 -3.93
CA ASP A 135 -14.59 17.88 -3.31
C ASP A 135 -15.55 18.63 -4.26
N ASP A 136 -15.02 19.35 -5.26
CA ASP A 136 -15.78 20.09 -6.27
C ASP A 136 -15.97 19.25 -7.56
N GLN A 137 -15.70 17.94 -7.51
CA GLN A 137 -15.73 16.98 -8.62
C GLN A 137 -14.77 17.29 -9.77
N LYS A 138 -13.75 18.11 -9.54
CA LYS A 138 -12.72 18.42 -10.53
C LYS A 138 -11.58 17.40 -10.46
N GLN A 139 -11.08 16.97 -11.62
CA GLN A 139 -9.91 16.10 -11.66
C GLN A 139 -8.71 16.78 -11.01
N ARG A 140 -8.03 16.05 -10.14
CA ARG A 140 -6.80 16.47 -9.47
C ARG A 140 -5.86 15.29 -9.28
N LEU A 141 -4.59 15.60 -9.11
CA LEU A 141 -3.61 14.66 -8.61
C LEU A 141 -3.76 14.52 -7.09
N GLU A 142 -3.99 13.31 -6.61
CA GLU A 142 -3.93 12.96 -5.20
C GLU A 142 -2.84 11.93 -4.94
N TYR A 143 -2.24 11.98 -3.74
CA TYR A 143 -1.32 10.94 -3.31
C TYR A 143 -2.09 9.73 -2.82
N THR A 144 -1.64 8.55 -3.22
CA THR A 144 -2.00 7.28 -2.59
C THR A 144 -0.74 6.68 -1.98
N PHE A 145 -0.82 6.34 -0.70
CA PHE A 145 0.23 5.68 0.05
C PHE A 145 -0.13 4.20 0.23
N LEU A 146 0.82 3.32 0.01
CA LEU A 146 0.62 1.89 0.24
C LEU A 146 1.05 1.55 1.67
N PHE A 147 0.12 1.11 2.49
CA PHE A 147 0.40 0.67 3.85
C PHE A 147 0.42 -0.85 3.95
N MET A 148 1.16 -1.36 4.93
CA MET A 148 1.09 -2.76 5.33
C MET A 148 1.21 -2.89 6.84
N SER A 149 0.36 -3.73 7.42
CA SER A 149 0.31 -3.98 8.86
C SER A 149 1.64 -4.54 9.38
N VAL A 150 2.10 -4.02 10.52
CA VAL A 150 3.32 -4.47 11.22
C VAL A 150 3.05 -4.73 12.70
N PRO A 151 3.82 -5.60 13.37
CA PRO A 151 3.55 -6.00 14.76
C PRO A 151 3.65 -4.84 15.77
N GLY A 152 4.49 -3.84 15.49
CA GLY A 152 4.82 -2.81 16.45
C GLY A 152 5.66 -1.67 15.86
N PRO A 153 6.05 -0.70 16.70
CA PRO A 153 6.77 0.48 16.26
C PRO A 153 8.24 0.24 15.90
N ASP A 154 8.82 -0.87 16.36
CA ASP A 154 10.23 -1.21 16.13
C ASP A 154 10.41 -1.96 14.79
N PRO A 155 11.11 -1.36 13.80
CA PRO A 155 11.37 -1.99 12.50
C PRO A 155 12.16 -3.29 12.60
N GLY A 156 12.93 -3.50 13.67
CA GLY A 156 13.66 -4.75 13.92
C GLY A 156 12.74 -5.96 14.14
N THR A 157 11.48 -5.72 14.50
CA THR A 157 10.47 -6.76 14.73
C THR A 157 9.62 -7.08 13.49
N TRP A 158 9.78 -6.30 12.40
CA TRP A 158 8.93 -6.44 11.24
C TRP A 158 9.30 -7.69 10.42
N PRO A 159 8.31 -8.41 9.85
CA PRO A 159 8.60 -9.52 8.96
C PRO A 159 9.49 -9.08 7.79
N ARG A 160 10.46 -9.91 7.39
CA ARG A 160 11.33 -9.62 6.23
C ARG A 160 10.55 -9.36 4.95
N SER A 161 9.39 -10.01 4.78
CA SER A 161 8.50 -9.77 3.65
C SER A 161 7.96 -8.34 3.58
N VAL A 162 7.75 -7.68 4.73
CA VAL A 162 7.35 -6.27 4.78
C VAL A 162 8.54 -5.39 4.42
N LEU A 163 9.68 -5.60 5.07
CA LEU A 163 10.90 -4.79 4.87
C LEU A 163 11.37 -4.78 3.41
N GLN A 164 11.19 -5.88 2.69
CA GLN A 164 11.56 -6.00 1.27
C GLN A 164 10.59 -5.28 0.32
N ARG A 165 9.37 -4.97 0.77
CA ARG A 165 8.37 -4.24 -0.02
C ARG A 165 8.47 -2.72 0.16
N ILE A 166 9.25 -2.25 1.13
CA ILE A 166 9.48 -0.82 1.31
C ILE A 166 10.36 -0.35 0.16
N ASN A 167 9.84 0.56 -0.65
CA ASN A 167 10.63 1.30 -1.61
C ASN A 167 11.57 2.22 -0.82
N ASP A 168 12.87 1.92 -0.77
CA ASP A 168 13.86 2.78 -0.12
C ASP A 168 14.37 3.91 -1.04
N GLY A 169 13.98 3.89 -2.33
CA GLY A 169 14.41 4.88 -3.31
C GLY A 169 13.69 6.23 -3.18
N PRO A 170 14.25 7.31 -3.75
CA PRO A 170 13.46 8.52 -3.97
C PRO A 170 12.29 8.20 -4.93
N ILE A 171 11.18 8.92 -4.84
CA ILE A 171 10.05 8.76 -5.77
C ILE A 171 9.85 10.10 -6.48
N SER A 172 9.94 10.09 -7.81
CA SER A 172 9.65 11.25 -8.63
C SER A 172 8.16 11.36 -8.90
N ASP A 173 7.62 12.56 -8.73
CA ASP A 173 6.25 12.91 -9.14
C ASP A 173 6.21 13.39 -10.60
N GLU A 174 7.37 13.53 -11.24
CA GLU A 174 7.51 13.98 -12.63
C GLU A 174 7.96 12.85 -13.58
N PRO A 175 7.34 12.75 -14.77
CA PRO A 175 6.11 13.46 -15.17
C PRO A 175 4.88 12.91 -14.41
N PRO A 176 3.82 13.71 -14.23
CA PRO A 176 2.59 13.23 -13.60
C PRO A 176 1.98 12.08 -14.42
N PRO A 177 1.15 11.23 -13.80
CA PRO A 177 0.41 10.21 -14.52
C PRO A 177 -0.43 10.84 -15.66
N PRO A 178 -0.61 10.15 -16.80
CA PRO A 178 -1.51 10.62 -17.84
C PRO A 178 -2.92 10.77 -17.27
N LEU A 179 -3.64 11.81 -17.72
CA LEU A 179 -5.05 11.99 -17.37
C LEU A 179 -5.84 10.74 -17.78
N PRO A 180 -6.81 10.28 -16.96
CA PRO A 180 -7.74 9.26 -17.38
C PRO A 180 -8.51 9.79 -18.60
N ASP A 181 -8.79 8.92 -19.56
CA ASP A 181 -9.64 9.28 -20.69
C ASP A 181 -11.04 9.68 -20.15
N GLU A 182 -11.59 10.82 -20.56
CA GLU A 182 -12.91 11.28 -20.09
C GLU A 182 -14.03 10.31 -20.49
N THR A 183 -13.78 9.44 -21.47
CA THR A 183 -14.68 8.35 -21.86
C THR A 183 -14.61 7.13 -20.93
N GLU A 184 -13.59 7.02 -20.07
CA GLU A 184 -13.49 5.99 -19.04
C GLU A 184 -14.35 6.34 -17.80
N THR A 185 -15.62 5.98 -17.85
CA THR A 185 -16.51 5.91 -16.68
C THR A 185 -15.96 5.05 -15.53
N ALA A 186 -16.46 5.24 -14.30
CA ALA A 186 -16.17 4.34 -13.17
C ALA A 186 -16.56 2.87 -13.47
N ASP A 187 -17.52 2.67 -14.37
CA ASP A 187 -17.99 1.36 -14.83
C ASP A 187 -17.01 0.70 -15.82
N THR A 188 -16.31 1.49 -16.65
CA THR A 188 -15.20 1.00 -17.51
C THR A 188 -13.91 0.77 -16.72
N ARG A 189 -13.69 1.42 -15.56
CA ARG A 189 -12.61 1.05 -14.62
C ARG A 189 -12.86 -0.30 -13.95
N LYS A 190 -14.14 -0.68 -13.79
CA LYS A 190 -14.60 -2.01 -13.33
C LYS A 190 -14.70 -3.04 -14.44
N ARG A 191 -14.78 -2.65 -15.73
CA ARG A 191 -14.67 -3.59 -16.84
C ARG A 191 -13.31 -4.27 -16.77
N SER A 192 -13.34 -5.59 -16.75
CA SER A 192 -12.18 -6.48 -16.73
C SER A 192 -11.21 -6.09 -17.85
N ARG A 193 -10.20 -5.28 -17.51
CA ARG A 193 -9.01 -5.20 -18.35
C ARG A 193 -8.54 -6.63 -18.59
N SER A 194 -8.38 -7.01 -19.84
CA SER A 194 -7.79 -8.27 -20.23
C SER A 194 -6.39 -8.39 -19.64
N TYR A 195 -5.91 -9.62 -19.50
CA TYR A 195 -4.55 -9.87 -19.03
C TYR A 195 -3.51 -9.11 -19.87
N ARG A 196 -3.74 -9.02 -21.19
CA ARG A 196 -2.86 -8.34 -22.13
C ARG A 196 -2.78 -6.83 -21.90
N GLU A 197 -3.92 -6.18 -21.67
CA GLU A 197 -3.95 -4.73 -21.39
C GLU A 197 -3.14 -4.37 -20.14
N TYR A 198 -3.17 -5.22 -19.11
CA TYR A 198 -2.30 -5.03 -17.95
C TYR A 198 -0.82 -5.19 -18.28
N VAL A 199 -0.46 -6.20 -19.08
CA VAL A 199 0.94 -6.45 -19.48
C VAL A 199 1.47 -5.34 -20.38
N ASP A 200 0.71 -4.91 -21.38
CA ASP A 200 1.10 -3.83 -22.29
C ASP A 200 1.31 -2.51 -21.53
N ALA A 201 0.45 -2.25 -20.54
CA ALA A 201 0.58 -1.09 -19.67
C ALA A 201 1.81 -1.14 -18.73
N LEU A 202 2.45 -2.30 -18.53
CA LEU A 202 3.70 -2.42 -17.75
C LEU A 202 4.95 -2.09 -18.58
N GLY A 203 4.84 -2.10 -19.90
CA GLY A 203 5.96 -1.99 -20.83
C GLY A 203 6.82 -3.27 -20.89
N PRO A 204 7.96 -3.24 -21.62
CA PRO A 204 8.76 -4.44 -21.88
C PRO A 204 9.33 -5.08 -20.61
N GLU A 205 9.47 -6.41 -20.64
CA GLU A 205 10.10 -7.18 -19.57
C GLU A 205 11.52 -6.63 -19.28
N PRO A 206 11.84 -6.28 -18.02
CA PRO A 206 13.20 -5.86 -17.67
C PRO A 206 14.18 -6.99 -17.99
N GLY A 207 15.15 -6.72 -18.87
CA GLY A 207 16.26 -7.63 -19.18
C GLY A 207 16.19 -8.40 -20.50
N LYS A 208 15.18 -8.21 -21.36
CA LYS A 208 15.10 -8.92 -22.67
C LYS A 208 15.57 -8.17 -23.92
N ASN A 209 15.88 -6.87 -23.84
CA ASN A 209 16.41 -6.11 -24.98
C ASN A 209 17.81 -5.54 -24.68
N PRO A 210 18.90 -6.09 -25.28
CA PRO A 210 20.27 -5.56 -25.14
C PRO A 210 20.49 -4.19 -25.79
N THR A 211 19.56 -3.72 -26.63
CA THR A 211 19.70 -2.54 -27.48
C THR A 211 18.95 -1.29 -26.99
N GLN A 212 18.29 -1.34 -25.84
CA GLN A 212 17.73 -0.13 -25.25
C GLN A 212 18.77 0.53 -24.33
N PRO A 213 18.95 1.87 -24.40
CA PRO A 213 19.78 2.57 -23.43
C PRO A 213 19.27 2.23 -22.03
N ALA A 214 20.20 1.95 -21.11
CA ALA A 214 19.87 1.70 -19.71
C ALA A 214 18.87 2.77 -19.25
N PRO A 215 17.71 2.38 -18.70
CA PRO A 215 16.72 3.35 -18.31
C PRO A 215 17.37 4.36 -17.38
N SER A 216 17.12 5.65 -17.64
CA SER A 216 17.64 6.73 -16.83
C SER A 216 17.38 6.42 -15.35
N LYS A 217 18.34 6.76 -14.49
CA LYS A 217 18.26 6.62 -13.02
C LYS A 217 17.15 7.49 -12.38
N GLY A 218 16.09 7.84 -13.12
CA GLY A 218 14.86 8.36 -12.56
C GLY A 218 14.17 7.22 -11.85
N ALA A 219 14.04 7.32 -10.53
CA ALA A 219 13.40 6.29 -9.73
C ALA A 219 11.96 6.08 -10.22
N ARG A 220 11.74 4.91 -10.83
CA ARG A 220 10.43 4.50 -11.33
C ARG A 220 9.49 4.36 -10.13
N ASN A 221 8.30 4.93 -10.27
CA ASN A 221 7.23 4.73 -9.31
C ASN A 221 6.75 3.26 -9.42
N ASN A 222 7.27 2.40 -8.54
CA ASN A 222 7.01 0.96 -8.55
C ASN A 222 5.56 0.65 -8.16
N TYR A 223 4.93 1.46 -7.30
CA TYR A 223 3.53 1.32 -6.90
C TYR A 223 2.54 1.08 -8.06
N ARG A 224 2.53 1.94 -9.11
CA ARG A 224 1.57 1.77 -10.22
C ARG A 224 1.88 0.52 -11.04
N ARG A 225 3.15 0.14 -11.11
CA ARG A 225 3.65 -1.04 -11.80
C ARG A 225 3.24 -2.31 -11.02
N ASP A 226 3.48 -2.34 -9.71
CA ASP A 226 3.07 -3.40 -8.79
C ASP A 226 1.54 -3.61 -8.84
N ARG A 227 0.74 -2.53 -8.80
CA ARG A 227 -0.74 -2.62 -8.88
C ARG A 227 -1.20 -3.26 -10.20
N ARG A 228 -0.61 -2.84 -11.33
CA ARG A 228 -0.91 -3.43 -12.66
C ARG A 228 -0.48 -4.88 -12.74
N ALA A 229 0.72 -5.20 -12.22
CA ALA A 229 1.25 -6.56 -12.24
C ALA A 229 0.42 -7.51 -11.35
N ARG A 230 0.01 -7.05 -10.16
CA ARG A 230 -0.92 -7.79 -9.28
C ARG A 230 -2.28 -7.99 -9.94
N GLY A 231 -2.86 -6.96 -10.55
CA GLY A 231 -4.12 -7.05 -11.28
C GLY A 231 -4.07 -8.11 -12.40
N ALA A 232 -3.00 -8.11 -13.19
CA ALA A 232 -2.76 -9.13 -14.22
C ALA A 232 -2.76 -10.55 -13.63
N VAL A 233 -2.05 -10.75 -12.51
CA VAL A 233 -1.95 -12.07 -11.87
C VAL A 233 -3.30 -12.51 -11.30
N LEU A 234 -4.09 -11.61 -10.70
CA LEU A 234 -5.42 -11.95 -10.21
C LEU A 234 -6.36 -12.40 -11.35
N ILE A 235 -6.32 -11.72 -12.50
CA ILE A 235 -7.07 -12.14 -13.70
C ILE A 235 -6.60 -13.50 -14.19
N ARG A 236 -5.28 -13.70 -14.30
CA ARG A 236 -4.70 -14.97 -14.73
C ARG A 236 -5.04 -16.12 -13.79
N ALA A 237 -5.08 -15.85 -12.49
CA ALA A 237 -5.40 -16.82 -11.47
C ALA A 237 -6.89 -17.22 -11.47
N ALA A 238 -7.78 -16.32 -11.93
CA ALA A 238 -9.22 -16.59 -12.04
C ALA A 238 -9.83 -17.21 -10.76
N GLY A 239 -9.41 -16.70 -9.59
CA GLY A 239 -9.87 -17.19 -8.28
C GLY A 239 -9.26 -18.52 -7.82
N GLN A 240 -8.21 -19.03 -8.48
CA GLN A 240 -7.55 -20.28 -8.12
C GLN A 240 -6.09 -20.09 -7.69
N CYS A 241 -5.61 -20.98 -6.82
CA CYS A 241 -4.19 -21.07 -6.49
C CYS A 241 -3.40 -21.54 -7.73
N GLU A 242 -2.37 -20.80 -8.11
CA GLU A 242 -1.57 -21.09 -9.31
C GLU A 242 -0.53 -22.19 -9.09
N ASN A 243 -0.33 -22.62 -7.84
CA ASN A 243 0.43 -23.84 -7.52
C ASN A 243 -0.36 -25.07 -7.98
N ASP A 244 0.13 -25.75 -9.01
CA ASP A 244 -0.45 -27.00 -9.53
C ASP A 244 -0.40 -28.18 -8.53
N GLY A 245 0.45 -28.11 -7.51
CA GLY A 245 0.48 -29.03 -6.38
C GLY A 245 -0.39 -28.61 -5.19
N CYS A 246 -1.30 -27.64 -5.35
CA CYS A 246 -2.18 -27.18 -4.27
C CYS A 246 -3.14 -28.31 -3.85
N THR A 247 -3.17 -28.62 -2.55
CA THR A 247 -4.01 -29.70 -2.00
C THR A 247 -5.42 -29.24 -1.63
N GLY A 248 -5.74 -27.96 -1.81
CA GLY A 248 -7.07 -27.43 -1.54
C GLY A 248 -7.04 -25.98 -1.08
N MET A 249 -8.04 -25.24 -1.55
CA MET A 249 -8.46 -23.96 -0.99
C MET A 249 -9.77 -24.18 -0.23
N PRO A 250 -10.00 -23.49 0.89
CA PRO A 250 -11.34 -23.40 1.47
C PRO A 250 -12.32 -22.88 0.41
N PRO A 251 -13.60 -23.33 0.42
CA PRO A 251 -14.63 -22.79 -0.46
C PRO A 251 -15.07 -21.38 -0.08
N ASP A 252 -14.58 -20.88 1.06
CA ASP A 252 -14.90 -19.57 1.59
C ASP A 252 -14.26 -18.44 0.78
N THR A 253 -14.89 -17.27 0.82
CA THR A 253 -14.47 -16.07 0.08
C THR A 253 -14.28 -14.91 1.05
N THR A 254 -13.60 -13.86 0.58
CA THR A 254 -13.62 -12.56 1.26
C THR A 254 -15.02 -11.94 1.25
N ALA A 255 -15.20 -10.83 1.99
CA ALA A 255 -16.48 -10.13 2.08
C ALA A 255 -17.00 -9.59 0.73
N ASP A 256 -16.11 -9.33 -0.23
CA ASP A 256 -16.44 -8.92 -1.59
C ASP A 256 -16.65 -10.10 -2.57
N GLY A 257 -16.61 -11.34 -2.06
CA GLY A 257 -16.81 -12.56 -2.86
C GLY A 257 -15.57 -13.03 -3.63
N SER A 258 -14.42 -12.39 -3.46
CA SER A 258 -13.18 -12.82 -4.11
C SER A 258 -12.52 -14.01 -3.40
N ALA A 259 -11.72 -14.78 -4.14
CA ALA A 259 -11.01 -15.93 -3.58
C ALA A 259 -9.89 -15.46 -2.64
N ILE A 260 -9.69 -16.19 -1.53
CA ILE A 260 -8.63 -15.90 -0.56
C ILE A 260 -7.27 -16.28 -1.15
N LEU A 261 -6.65 -15.34 -1.88
CA LEU A 261 -5.38 -15.50 -2.58
C LEU A 261 -4.41 -14.38 -2.25
N GLU A 262 -3.14 -14.74 -2.14
CA GLU A 262 -2.03 -13.84 -1.96
C GLU A 262 -1.19 -13.80 -3.24
N VAL A 263 -1.16 -12.66 -3.93
CA VAL A 263 -0.25 -12.44 -5.05
C VAL A 263 1.12 -12.03 -4.52
N ASP A 264 2.18 -12.69 -4.97
CA ASP A 264 3.53 -12.46 -4.47
C ASP A 264 4.60 -12.80 -5.51
N HIS A 265 5.75 -12.11 -5.49
CA HIS A 265 6.87 -12.38 -6.41
C HIS A 265 7.55 -13.71 -6.07
N VAL A 266 7.81 -14.57 -7.06
CA VAL A 266 8.40 -15.90 -6.82
C VAL A 266 9.85 -15.80 -6.32
N HIS A 267 10.61 -14.87 -6.88
CA HIS A 267 11.91 -14.46 -6.36
C HIS A 267 11.79 -13.14 -5.62
N ASP A 268 12.49 -13.05 -4.50
CA ASP A 268 12.48 -11.86 -3.65
C ASP A 268 13.05 -10.67 -4.45
N LEU A 269 12.33 -9.54 -4.52
CA LEU A 269 12.74 -8.32 -5.25
C LEU A 269 14.14 -7.80 -4.84
N ALA A 270 14.56 -8.10 -3.60
CA ALA A 270 15.90 -7.83 -3.08
C ALA A 270 17.05 -8.50 -3.87
N LEU A 271 16.74 -9.49 -4.72
CA LEU A 271 17.69 -10.16 -5.62
C LEU A 271 17.61 -9.66 -7.07
N GLY A 272 16.91 -8.55 -7.32
CA GLY A 272 16.83 -7.93 -8.65
C GLY A 272 15.85 -8.59 -9.61
N GLY A 273 14.87 -9.35 -9.09
CA GLY A 273 13.80 -9.91 -9.91
C GLY A 273 12.93 -8.80 -10.52
N PRO A 274 12.54 -8.89 -11.81
CA PRO A 274 11.68 -7.89 -12.42
C PRO A 274 10.29 -7.93 -11.79
N ASP A 275 9.78 -6.75 -11.41
CA ASP A 275 8.37 -6.58 -11.05
C ASP A 275 7.50 -6.70 -12.31
N HIS A 276 7.08 -7.95 -12.60
CA HIS A 276 6.38 -8.35 -13.81
C HIS A 276 5.54 -9.62 -13.57
N PRO A 277 4.34 -9.77 -14.17
CA PRO A 277 3.47 -10.93 -13.98
C PRO A 277 4.14 -12.28 -14.26
N SER A 278 5.14 -12.34 -15.15
CA SER A 278 5.88 -13.57 -15.45
C SER A 278 6.75 -14.07 -14.28
N GLN A 279 6.99 -13.25 -13.26
CA GLN A 279 7.71 -13.59 -12.02
C GLN A 279 6.83 -13.50 -10.77
N MET A 280 5.52 -13.29 -10.91
CA MET A 280 4.56 -13.21 -9.82
C MET A 280 3.59 -14.38 -9.87
N ILE A 281 3.07 -14.80 -8.71
CA ILE A 281 2.17 -15.95 -8.61
C ILE A 281 1.10 -15.71 -7.54
N ALA A 282 -0.14 -16.15 -7.81
CA ALA A 282 -1.22 -16.15 -6.82
C ALA A 282 -1.25 -17.48 -6.05
N LEU A 283 -1.17 -17.41 -4.72
CA LEU A 283 -1.14 -18.58 -3.85
C LEU A 283 -2.21 -18.51 -2.77
N CYS A 284 -2.79 -19.64 -2.39
CA CYS A 284 -3.58 -19.71 -1.16
C CYS A 284 -2.67 -19.53 0.08
N PRO A 285 -3.23 -19.20 1.27
CA PRO A 285 -2.44 -18.97 2.47
C PRO A 285 -1.50 -20.13 2.84
N ASN A 286 -1.92 -21.38 2.60
CA ASN A 286 -1.10 -22.56 2.86
C ASN A 286 0.10 -22.66 1.91
N CYS A 287 -0.13 -22.45 0.61
CA CYS A 287 0.95 -22.46 -0.39
C CYS A 287 1.89 -21.27 -0.19
N HIS A 288 1.36 -20.10 0.18
CA HIS A 288 2.18 -18.93 0.51
C HIS A 288 3.08 -19.20 1.72
N ALA A 289 2.53 -19.76 2.80
CA ALA A 289 3.30 -20.19 3.97
C ALA A 289 4.40 -21.21 3.60
N ALA A 290 4.11 -22.18 2.72
CA ALA A 290 5.11 -23.15 2.27
C ALA A 290 6.26 -22.47 1.48
N LYS A 291 5.95 -21.46 0.65
CA LYS A 291 6.94 -20.66 -0.09
C LYS A 291 7.83 -19.81 0.82
N THR A 292 7.29 -19.27 1.90
CA THR A 292 8.01 -18.35 2.79
C THR A 292 8.81 -19.09 3.88
N ARG A 293 8.17 -20.03 4.57
CA ARG A 293 8.71 -20.70 5.77
C ARG A 293 8.79 -22.23 5.67
N GLY A 294 8.42 -22.82 4.54
CA GLY A 294 8.50 -24.27 4.35
C GLY A 294 9.93 -24.79 4.34
N ARG A 295 10.13 -26.02 4.84
CA ARG A 295 11.43 -26.72 4.86
C ARG A 295 12.07 -26.80 3.47
N ASN A 296 11.26 -27.01 2.43
CA ASN A 296 11.70 -27.18 1.04
C ASN A 296 11.48 -25.93 0.16
N ARG A 297 11.36 -24.74 0.77
CA ARG A 297 11.03 -23.48 0.06
C ARG A 297 11.89 -23.18 -1.16
N GLY A 298 13.17 -23.56 -1.17
CA GLY A 298 14.07 -23.32 -2.29
C GLY A 298 13.69 -24.11 -3.55
N VAL A 299 13.33 -25.39 -3.38
CA VAL A 299 12.81 -26.23 -4.48
C VAL A 299 11.44 -25.71 -4.93
N PHE A 300 10.59 -25.38 -3.96
CA PHE A 300 9.24 -24.91 -4.22
C PHE A 300 9.22 -23.57 -4.98
N ARG A 301 10.07 -22.60 -4.62
CA ARG A 301 10.22 -21.33 -5.37
C ARG A 301 10.64 -21.56 -6.82
N ARG A 302 11.58 -22.47 -7.10
CA ARG A 302 11.98 -22.78 -8.49
C ARG A 302 10.83 -23.36 -9.31
N HIS A 303 10.04 -24.24 -8.70
CA HIS A 303 8.83 -24.79 -9.33
C HIS A 303 7.81 -23.69 -9.65
N LEU A 304 7.48 -22.87 -8.66
CA LEU A 304 6.57 -21.73 -8.82
C LEU A 304 7.05 -20.75 -9.89
N GLN A 305 8.35 -20.62 -10.11
CA GLN A 305 8.92 -19.70 -11.10
C GLN A 305 8.65 -20.21 -12.51
N ALA A 306 8.95 -21.48 -12.75
CA ALA A 306 8.65 -22.14 -14.02
C ALA A 306 7.14 -22.09 -14.31
N ARG A 307 6.32 -22.31 -13.27
CA ARG A 307 4.87 -22.24 -13.34
C ARG A 307 4.37 -20.84 -13.71
N ALA A 308 4.81 -19.80 -13.00
CA ALA A 308 4.43 -18.41 -13.29
C ALA A 308 4.79 -17.98 -14.72
N ALA A 309 5.98 -18.34 -15.20
CA ALA A 309 6.41 -18.06 -16.57
C ALA A 309 5.56 -18.80 -17.62
N ALA A 310 5.19 -20.05 -17.35
CA ALA A 310 4.32 -20.83 -18.23
C ALA A 310 2.90 -20.26 -18.28
N LEU A 311 2.33 -19.93 -17.12
CA LEU A 311 1.01 -19.29 -17.03
C LEU A 311 0.99 -17.94 -17.72
N HIS A 312 2.04 -17.13 -17.58
CA HIS A 312 2.14 -15.86 -18.28
C HIS A 312 2.11 -16.02 -19.81
N ARG A 313 2.89 -16.97 -20.36
CA ARG A 313 2.87 -17.25 -21.81
C ARG A 313 1.51 -17.74 -22.28
N LYS A 314 0.86 -18.62 -21.52
CA LYS A 314 -0.47 -19.13 -21.83
C LYS A 314 -1.50 -17.99 -21.87
N ALA A 315 -1.52 -17.14 -20.84
CA ALA A 315 -2.47 -16.04 -20.75
C ALA A 315 -2.30 -15.00 -21.88
N LEU A 316 -1.08 -14.77 -22.37
CA LEU A 316 -0.86 -13.95 -23.57
C LEU A 316 -1.39 -14.62 -24.84
N ALA A 317 -1.19 -15.92 -25.01
CA ALA A 317 -1.69 -16.68 -26.16
C ALA A 317 -3.22 -16.76 -26.18
N ASP A 318 -3.85 -16.97 -25.02
CA ASP A 318 -5.31 -17.05 -24.89
C ASP A 318 -5.99 -15.72 -25.22
N THR A 319 -5.30 -14.57 -25.02
CA THR A 319 -5.80 -13.24 -25.44
C THR A 319 -5.62 -12.93 -26.94
N ASP A 320 -4.81 -13.70 -27.67
CA ASP A 320 -4.53 -13.52 -29.11
C ASP A 320 -5.32 -14.50 -30.01
N GLY A 321 -6.14 -15.37 -29.42
CA GLY A 321 -6.97 -16.32 -30.17
C GLY A 321 -8.09 -15.61 -30.95
N PRO A 322 -8.49 -16.11 -32.13
CA PRO A 322 -9.59 -15.51 -32.89
C PRO A 322 -10.87 -15.54 -32.03
N GLU A 323 -11.54 -14.40 -31.91
CA GLU A 323 -12.92 -14.35 -31.41
C GLU A 323 -13.72 -15.38 -32.22
N THR A 324 -14.14 -16.45 -31.55
CA THR A 324 -15.05 -17.42 -32.17
C THR A 324 -16.40 -16.70 -32.27
N PRO A 325 -16.92 -16.42 -33.47
CA PRO A 325 -18.21 -15.75 -33.58
C PRO A 325 -19.28 -16.67 -33.01
N LEU A 326 -20.13 -16.12 -32.14
CA LEU A 326 -21.38 -16.75 -31.72
C LEU A 326 -22.35 -16.90 -32.89
#